data_AF-A0A955FK41-F1
#
_entry.id   AF-A0A955FK41-F1
#
_cell.length_a   1.000
_cell.length_b   1.000
_cell.length_c   1.000
_cell.angle_alpha   90.00
_cell.angle_beta   90.00
_cell.angle_gamma   90.00
#
_symmetry.space_group_name_H-M   'P 1'
#
loop_
_entity.id
_entity.type
_entity.pdbx_description
1 polymer ?
#
loop_
_entity_poly.entity_id
_entity_poly.type
_entity_poly.pdbx_seq_one_letter_code
_entity_poly.pdbx_strand_id
1 'polypeptide(L)'
;MSRNQDKDKQLLLAQLAKTPIVEAACKHIGLPRSTYYRWRKEDKSFAESCDETIEVSIGRINDLAESQLINAIKDQNMSAITFWLKHHHHRYRNRLEVDARIETMQQELSPDQVELVSKALQLAGISHITEGQDDAK
;
A
#
# COMPACT_ATOMS: atom_id res chain seq x y z
N MET A 1 45.48 8.75 -5.10
CA MET A 1 44.77 9.72 -5.96
C MET A 1 43.50 10.13 -5.26
N SER A 2 43.27 11.43 -5.06
CA SER A 2 42.03 11.91 -4.42
C SER A 2 40.87 11.70 -5.38
N ARG A 3 39.89 10.88 -4.99
CA ARG A 3 38.64 10.71 -5.75
C ARG A 3 37.90 12.06 -5.73
N ASN A 4 37.49 12.54 -6.90
CA ASN A 4 36.62 13.71 -6.97
C ASN A 4 35.20 13.28 -6.55
N GLN A 5 34.85 13.59 -5.31
CA GLN A 5 33.58 13.19 -4.71
C GLN A 5 32.37 13.70 -5.49
N ASP A 6 32.40 14.92 -6.01
CA ASP A 6 31.25 15.51 -6.71
C ASP A 6 31.03 14.83 -8.06
N LYS A 7 32.11 14.51 -8.77
CA LYS A 7 32.04 13.72 -10.00
C LYS A 7 31.47 12.33 -9.75
N ASP A 8 31.92 11.66 -8.69
CA ASP A 8 31.42 10.33 -8.33
C ASP A 8 29.94 10.35 -7.91
N LYS A 9 29.49 11.39 -7.20
CA LYS A 9 28.07 11.61 -6.88
C LYS A 9 27.21 11.77 -8.14
N GLN A 10 27.67 12.58 -9.10
CA GLN A 10 26.97 12.76 -10.38
C GLN A 10 26.88 11.46 -11.19
N LEU A 11 27.98 10.71 -11.26
CA LEU A 11 28.01 9.40 -11.93
C LEU A 11 27.06 8.41 -11.26
N LEU A 12 26.99 8.42 -9.92
CA LEU A 12 26.06 7.56 -9.18
C LEU A 12 24.61 7.92 -9.49
N LEU A 13 24.25 9.21 -9.46
CA LEU A 13 22.90 9.66 -9.81
C LEU A 13 22.52 9.26 -11.25
N ALA A 14 23.44 9.42 -12.20
CA ALA A 14 23.22 8.98 -13.58
C ALA A 14 22.96 7.47 -13.71
N GLN A 15 23.56 6.64 -12.84
CA GLN A 15 23.28 5.20 -12.81
C GLN A 15 21.99 4.87 -12.08
N LEU A 16 21.69 5.55 -10.97
CA LEU A 16 20.42 5.40 -10.26
C LEU A 16 19.22 5.77 -11.15
N ALA A 17 19.37 6.76 -12.04
CA ALA A 17 18.34 7.15 -13.00
C ALA A 17 18.01 6.05 -14.03
N LYS A 18 18.90 5.09 -14.22
CA LYS A 18 18.71 3.92 -15.11
C LYS A 18 18.22 2.70 -14.35
N THR A 19 18.76 2.48 -13.14
CA THR A 19 18.42 1.34 -12.30
C THR A 19 18.23 1.79 -10.85
N PRO A 20 17.06 1.57 -10.23
CA PRO A 20 16.80 1.93 -8.82
C PRO A 20 17.57 1.08 -7.80
N ILE A 21 18.56 0.30 -8.23
CA ILE A 21 19.28 -0.67 -7.40
C ILE A 21 20.62 -0.05 -7.00
N VAL A 22 20.69 0.42 -5.76
CA VAL A 22 21.88 1.09 -5.18
C VAL A 22 23.15 0.25 -5.33
N GLU A 23 23.07 -1.06 -5.08
CA GLU A 23 24.22 -1.95 -5.17
C GLU A 23 24.74 -2.06 -6.60
N ALA A 24 23.85 -2.19 -7.59
CA ALA A 24 24.21 -2.25 -8.99
C ALA A 24 24.85 -0.93 -9.45
N ALA A 25 24.26 0.21 -9.07
CA ALA A 25 24.79 1.54 -9.38
C ALA A 25 26.18 1.76 -8.75
N CYS A 26 26.35 1.42 -7.47
CA CYS A 26 27.63 1.53 -6.76
C CYS A 26 28.70 0.63 -7.38
N LYS A 27 28.36 -0.63 -7.73
CA LYS A 27 29.28 -1.56 -8.39
C LYS A 27 29.69 -1.06 -9.76
N HIS A 28 28.77 -0.48 -10.52
CA HIS A 28 29.03 0.03 -11.87
C HIS A 28 30.07 1.16 -11.88
N ILE A 29 30.08 2.02 -10.86
CA ILE A 29 31.05 3.13 -10.73
C ILE A 29 32.25 2.79 -9.82
N GLY A 30 32.34 1.55 -9.34
CA GLY A 30 33.42 1.09 -8.46
C GLY A 30 33.43 1.77 -7.09
N LEU A 31 32.26 2.05 -6.51
CA LEU A 31 32.12 2.57 -5.14
C LEU A 31 31.63 1.48 -4.17
N PRO A 32 32.19 1.42 -2.95
CA PRO A 32 31.59 0.66 -1.86
C PRO A 32 30.23 1.25 -1.47
N ARG A 33 29.24 0.39 -1.21
CA ARG A 33 27.89 0.81 -0.78
C ARG A 33 27.90 1.61 0.52
N SER A 34 28.87 1.40 1.40
CA SER A 34 29.08 2.19 2.63
C SER A 34 29.33 3.68 2.34
N THR A 35 29.97 4.00 1.20
CA THR A 35 30.26 5.38 0.80
C THR A 35 28.99 6.11 0.40
N TYR A 36 28.08 5.45 -0.32
CA TYR A 36 26.76 6.00 -0.63
C TYR A 36 25.98 6.37 0.63
N TYR A 37 25.88 5.46 1.60
CA TYR A 37 25.15 5.74 2.84
C TYR A 37 25.81 6.82 3.69
N ARG A 38 27.14 6.87 3.71
CA ARG A 38 27.88 7.94 4.38
C ARG A 38 27.59 9.30 3.74
N TRP A 39 27.65 9.40 2.41
CA TRP A 39 27.32 10.64 1.71
C TRP A 39 25.88 11.09 1.93
N ARG A 40 24.91 10.17 1.99
CA ARG A 40 23.53 10.53 2.32
C ARG A 40 23.37 11.10 3.74
N LYS A 41 24.18 10.64 4.69
CA LYS A 41 24.16 11.16 6.06
C LYS A 41 24.85 12.53 6.17
N GLU A 42 25.94 12.72 5.44
CA GLU A 42 26.76 13.93 5.47
C GLU A 42 26.19 15.06 4.59
N ASP A 43 25.49 14.72 3.51
CA ASP A 43 24.97 15.66 2.51
C ASP A 43 23.48 15.38 2.24
N LYS A 44 22.64 16.24 2.81
CA LYS A 44 21.19 16.14 2.70
C LYS A 44 20.69 16.39 1.28
N SER A 45 21.29 17.34 0.55
CA SER A 45 20.90 17.65 -0.83
C SER A 45 21.16 16.45 -1.74
N PHE A 46 22.31 15.79 -1.57
CA PHE A 46 22.61 14.56 -2.30
C PHE A 46 21.62 13.43 -1.97
N ALA A 47 21.20 13.29 -0.71
CA ALA A 47 20.21 12.31 -0.32
C ALA A 47 18.86 12.54 -1.02
N GLU A 48 18.37 13.79 -1.01
CA GLU A 48 17.13 14.19 -1.68
C GLU A 48 17.21 13.89 -3.19
N SER A 49 18.30 14.31 -3.86
CA SER A 49 18.50 14.00 -5.29
C SER A 49 18.53 12.50 -5.58
N CYS A 50 19.11 11.69 -4.70
CA CYS A 50 19.10 10.23 -4.86
C CYS A 50 17.68 9.66 -4.74
N ASP A 51 16.91 10.12 -3.76
CA ASP A 51 15.56 9.62 -3.51
C ASP A 51 14.63 9.98 -4.68
N GLU A 52 14.66 11.23 -5.16
CA GLU A 52 13.92 11.68 -6.35
C GLU A 52 14.32 10.87 -7.60
N THR A 53 15.62 10.67 -7.81
CA THR A 53 16.13 9.90 -8.95
C THR A 53 15.65 8.45 -8.91
N ILE A 54 15.67 7.83 -7.72
CA ILE A 54 15.21 6.46 -7.53
C ILE A 54 13.71 6.37 -7.82
N GLU A 55 12.90 7.29 -7.30
CA GLU A 55 11.45 7.33 -7.56
C GLU A 55 11.14 7.40 -9.06
N VAL A 56 11.81 8.30 -9.79
CA VAL A 56 11.64 8.42 -11.25
C VAL A 56 12.09 7.14 -11.97
N SER A 57 13.19 6.53 -11.55
CA SER A 57 13.70 5.31 -12.17
C SER A 57 12.79 4.09 -11.94
N ILE A 58 12.07 4.03 -10.82
CA ILE A 58 11.08 2.97 -10.54
C ILE A 58 9.98 2.99 -11.60
N GLY A 59 9.48 4.18 -11.97
CA GLY A 59 8.48 4.31 -13.05
C GLY A 59 8.94 3.67 -14.35
N ARG A 60 10.19 3.94 -14.77
CA ARG A 60 10.77 3.33 -15.99
C ARG A 60 10.87 1.81 -15.91
N ILE A 61 11.20 1.27 -14.73
CA ILE A 61 11.25 -0.18 -14.52
C ILE A 61 9.85 -0.79 -14.55
N ASN A 62 8.84 -0.07 -14.04
CA ASN A 62 7.45 -0.51 -14.14
C ASN A 62 6.99 -0.57 -15.60
N ASP A 63 7.26 0.46 -16.40
CA ASP A 63 6.92 0.48 -17.84
C ASP A 63 7.58 -0.71 -18.59
N LEU A 64 8.84 -1.01 -18.23
CA LEU A 64 9.55 -2.17 -18.77
C LEU A 64 8.90 -3.48 -18.31
N ALA A 65 8.54 -3.60 -17.02
CA ALA A 65 7.89 -4.79 -16.48
C ALA A 65 6.52 -5.02 -17.13
N GLU A 66 5.74 -3.97 -17.37
CA GLU A 66 4.48 -4.05 -18.11
C GLU A 66 4.69 -4.54 -19.55
N SER A 67 5.70 -3.99 -20.24
CA SER A 67 6.06 -4.43 -21.59
C SER A 67 6.44 -5.92 -21.62
N GLN A 68 7.21 -6.38 -20.63
CA GLN A 68 7.61 -7.78 -20.50
C GLN A 68 6.43 -8.69 -20.15
N LEU A 69 5.49 -8.22 -19.32
CA LEU A 69 4.27 -8.94 -19.01
C LEU A 69 3.42 -9.16 -20.27
N ILE A 70 3.27 -8.13 -21.11
CA ILE A 70 2.55 -8.24 -22.39
C ILE A 70 3.22 -9.23 -23.32
N ASN A 71 4.56 -9.20 -23.42
CA ASN A 71 5.29 -10.16 -24.25
C ASN A 71 5.09 -11.60 -23.74
N ALA A 72 5.18 -11.82 -22.43
CA ALA A 72 4.91 -13.14 -21.84
C ALA A 72 3.48 -13.64 -22.11
N ILE A 73 2.49 -12.73 -22.12
CA ILE A 73 1.11 -13.05 -22.51
C ILE A 73 1.02 -13.49 -23.98
N LYS A 74 1.71 -12.77 -24.90
CA LYS A 74 1.79 -13.15 -26.32
C LYS A 74 2.42 -14.53 -26.50
N ASP A 75 3.41 -14.87 -25.68
CA ASP A 75 4.08 -16.17 -25.65
C ASP A 75 3.28 -17.25 -24.91
N GLN A 76 1.99 -17.01 -24.65
CA GLN A 76 1.07 -17.95 -23.99
C GLN A 76 1.50 -18.38 -22.58
N ASN A 77 2.23 -17.54 -21.85
CA ASN A 77 2.58 -17.82 -20.46
C ASN A 77 1.34 -17.74 -19.56
N MET A 78 0.86 -18.90 -19.11
CA MET A 78 -0.36 -19.02 -18.32
C MET A 78 -0.31 -18.26 -16.98
N SER A 79 0.86 -18.17 -16.35
CA SER A 79 1.03 -17.41 -15.11
C SER A 79 0.87 -15.91 -15.35
N ALA A 80 1.46 -15.38 -16.41
CA ALA A 80 1.32 -13.98 -16.82
C ALA A 80 -0.13 -13.63 -17.18
N ILE A 81 -0.81 -14.49 -17.94
CA ILE A 81 -2.23 -14.33 -18.30
C ILE A 81 -3.11 -14.31 -17.05
N THR A 82 -2.90 -15.28 -16.15
CA THR A 82 -3.65 -15.39 -14.89
C THR A 82 -3.43 -14.15 -14.03
N PHE A 83 -2.18 -13.72 -13.86
CA PHE A 83 -1.84 -12.51 -13.12
C PHE A 83 -2.55 -11.29 -13.70
N TRP A 84 -2.45 -11.06 -15.00
CA TRP A 84 -3.09 -9.93 -15.66
C TRP A 84 -4.61 -9.91 -15.45
N LEU A 85 -5.29 -11.03 -15.72
CA LEU A 85 -6.75 -11.13 -15.58
C LEU A 85 -7.22 -10.91 -14.15
N LYS A 86 -6.52 -11.47 -13.15
CA LYS A 86 -6.86 -11.30 -11.72
C LYS A 86 -6.89 -9.82 -11.29
N HIS A 87 -5.99 -9.00 -11.82
CA HIS A 87 -5.86 -7.60 -11.43
C HIS A 87 -6.66 -6.64 -12.33
N HIS A 88 -6.82 -6.94 -13.62
CA HIS A 88 -7.41 -6.02 -14.60
C HIS A 88 -8.85 -6.36 -15.02
N HIS A 89 -9.36 -7.55 -14.67
CA HIS A 89 -10.71 -7.96 -15.05
C HIS A 89 -11.54 -8.34 -13.82
N HIS A 90 -12.62 -7.59 -13.55
CA HIS A 90 -13.47 -7.74 -12.36
C HIS A 90 -13.96 -9.18 -12.10
N ARG A 91 -14.30 -9.92 -13.16
CA ARG A 91 -14.75 -11.33 -13.06
C ARG A 91 -13.70 -12.30 -12.50
N TYR A 92 -12.41 -11.98 -12.63
CA TYR A 92 -11.30 -12.83 -12.17
C TYR A 92 -10.67 -12.33 -10.89
N ARG A 93 -11.18 -11.24 -10.28
CA ARG A 93 -10.74 -10.79 -8.97
C ARG A 93 -11.02 -11.89 -7.94
N ASN A 94 -10.12 -12.02 -6.98
CA ASN A 94 -10.34 -12.91 -5.84
C ASN A 94 -11.63 -12.48 -5.13
N ARG A 95 -12.57 -13.42 -5.01
CA ARG A 95 -13.75 -13.27 -4.16
C ARG A 95 -13.45 -13.99 -2.85
N LEU A 96 -13.56 -13.26 -1.74
CA LEU A 96 -13.59 -13.87 -0.42
C LEU A 96 -15.05 -14.26 -0.15
N GLU A 97 -15.33 -15.55 -0.12
CA GLU A 97 -16.60 -16.05 0.40
C GLU A 97 -16.49 -16.04 1.92
N VAL A 98 -17.19 -15.09 2.55
CA VAL A 98 -17.27 -15.00 4.01
C VAL A 98 -18.46 -15.85 4.44
N ASP A 99 -18.18 -17.09 4.82
CA ASP A 99 -19.16 -17.98 5.45
C ASP A 99 -19.27 -17.61 6.95
N ALA A 100 -19.68 -16.38 7.22
CA ALA A 100 -20.01 -15.96 8.57
C ALA A 100 -21.41 -16.47 8.86
N ARG A 101 -21.52 -17.51 9.70
CA ARG A 101 -22.67 -17.60 10.59
C ARG A 101 -22.62 -16.36 11.46
N ILE A 102 -23.28 -15.30 11.01
CA ILE A 102 -23.59 -14.15 11.86
C ILE A 102 -24.59 -14.72 12.87
N GLU A 103 -24.07 -15.31 13.94
CA GLU A 103 -24.84 -15.42 15.16
C GLU A 103 -25.09 -13.97 15.56
N THR A 104 -26.25 -13.46 15.15
CA THR A 104 -26.81 -12.26 15.75
C THR A 104 -27.05 -12.66 17.20
N MET A 105 -26.01 -12.61 18.02
CA MET A 105 -26.17 -12.65 19.45
C MET A 105 -27.08 -11.45 19.73
N GLN A 106 -28.36 -11.72 19.94
CA GLN A 106 -29.26 -10.76 20.56
C GLN A 106 -28.72 -10.59 21.98
N GLN A 107 -27.66 -9.80 22.11
CA GLN A 107 -27.22 -9.30 23.39
C GLN A 107 -28.29 -8.33 23.84
N GLU A 108 -29.03 -8.74 24.86
CA GLU A 108 -29.84 -7.81 25.63
C GLU A 108 -28.92 -6.67 26.09
N LEU A 109 -29.42 -5.44 26.00
CA LEU A 109 -28.67 -4.26 26.40
C LEU A 109 -28.27 -4.40 27.87
N SER A 110 -26.99 -4.16 28.18
CA SER A 110 -26.53 -4.05 29.56
C SER A 110 -27.32 -2.93 30.28
N PRO A 111 -27.57 -3.02 31.60
CA PRO A 111 -28.28 -1.98 32.36
C PRO A 111 -27.75 -0.57 32.10
N ASP A 112 -26.43 -0.40 32.01
CA ASP A 112 -25.79 0.90 31.74
C ASP A 112 -26.08 1.42 30.31
N GLN A 113 -26.21 0.51 29.34
CA GLN A 113 -26.56 0.86 27.96
C GLN A 113 -28.04 1.27 27.85
N VAL A 114 -28.92 0.62 28.61
CA VAL A 114 -30.34 0.99 28.67
C VAL A 114 -30.49 2.41 29.24
N GLU A 115 -29.75 2.75 30.30
CA GLU A 115 -29.77 4.09 30.88
C GLU A 115 -29.26 5.17 29.91
N LEU A 116 -28.21 4.84 29.15
CA LEU A 116 -27.66 5.77 28.16
C LEU A 116 -28.63 6.00 26.98
N VAL A 117 -29.25 4.93 26.50
CA VAL A 117 -30.25 4.98 25.42
C VAL A 117 -31.52 5.69 25.88
N SER A 118 -32.00 5.43 27.10
CA SER A 118 -33.19 6.10 27.64
C SER A 118 -32.96 7.62 27.79
N LYS A 119 -31.78 8.01 28.30
CA LYS A 119 -31.39 9.42 28.39
C LYS A 119 -31.28 10.07 27.01
N ALA A 120 -30.72 9.37 26.02
CA ALA A 120 -30.63 9.87 24.66
C ALA A 120 -32.01 10.05 24.01
N LEU A 121 -32.94 9.11 24.20
CA LEU A 121 -34.31 9.19 23.71
C LEU A 121 -35.09 10.34 24.34
N GLN A 122 -34.90 10.56 25.66
CA GLN A 122 -35.52 11.65 26.39
C GLN A 122 -35.01 13.02 25.89
N LEU A 123 -33.70 13.15 25.65
CA LEU A 123 -33.10 14.37 25.10
C LEU A 123 -33.53 14.64 23.65
N ALA A 124 -33.78 13.58 22.87
CA ALA A 124 -34.31 13.67 21.51
C ALA A 124 -35.80 14.02 21.48
N GLY A 125 -36.47 14.12 22.63
CA GLY A 125 -37.91 14.44 22.73
C GLY A 125 -38.83 13.31 22.29
N ILE A 126 -38.31 12.09 22.16
CA ILE A 126 -39.05 10.89 21.76
C ILE A 126 -39.53 10.20 23.04
N SER A 127 -40.54 10.78 23.70
CA SER A 127 -41.06 10.28 24.98
C SER A 127 -42.48 9.70 24.84
N HIS A 128 -42.55 8.37 24.97
CA HIS A 128 -43.68 7.47 25.33
C HIS A 128 -44.79 7.07 24.33
N ILE A 129 -44.84 5.76 24.05
CA ILE A 129 -46.02 4.87 24.13
C ILE A 129 -45.45 3.53 24.62
N THR A 130 -45.77 2.97 25.78
CA THR A 130 -47.09 2.50 26.24
C THR A 130 -47.11 2.34 27.77
N GLU A 131 -48.05 3.00 28.44
CA GLU A 131 -48.77 2.36 29.55
C GLU A 131 -50.00 1.64 28.96
N GLY A 132 -50.09 0.34 29.26
CA GLY A 132 -51.27 -0.55 29.35
C GLY A 132 -52.48 -0.46 28.42
N GLN A 133 -52.89 -1.61 27.84
CA GLN A 133 -54.22 -2.17 28.11
C GLN A 133 -54.35 -3.67 27.77
N ASP A 134 -55.11 -4.34 28.65
CA ASP A 134 -55.43 -5.76 28.80
C ASP A 134 -56.19 -6.43 27.63
N ASP A 135 -56.05 -7.76 27.48
CA ASP A 135 -57.11 -8.77 27.74
C ASP A 135 -56.86 -10.15 27.09
N ALA A 136 -57.29 -11.19 27.83
CA ALA A 136 -57.58 -12.59 27.45
C ALA A 136 -56.45 -13.64 27.36
N LYS A 137 -56.20 -14.38 28.46
CA LYS A 137 -56.94 -15.59 28.83
C LYS A 137 -56.56 -16.12 30.23
#